data_AF-A0A832ZNL8-F1
#
_entry.id   AF-A0A832ZNL8-F1
#
_cell.length_a   1.000
_cell.length_b   1.000
_cell.length_c   1.000
_cell.angle_alpha   90.00
_cell.angle_beta   90.00
_cell.angle_gamma   90.00
#
_symmetry.space_group_name_H-M   'P 1'
#
loop_
_entity.id
_entity.type
_entity.pdbx_description
1 polymer ?
#
loop_
_entity_poly.entity_id
_entity_poly.type
_entity_poly.pdbx_seq_one_letter_code
_entity_poly.pdbx_strand_id
1 'polypeptide(L)'
;MRLLKAVLLSVVIMTLLVFPIEKNVLTQPISEVILVEQGIIVPSSGIAMLSSSADDGTGYTVRVFDPESGRTLLERNVTGSFRGRVMLEHSGPYYFSVRTMTPVTIAVRVINRYPSVAVLNIRYGLGAMSAFLLAVILLMEGRRK
;
A
#
# COMPACT_ATOMS: atom_id res chain seq x y z
N MET A 1 -22.08 -32.25 -10.89
CA MET A 1 -22.07 -31.04 -11.74
C MET A 1 -22.65 -29.80 -11.05
N ARG A 2 -23.82 -29.85 -10.40
CA ARG A 2 -24.46 -28.64 -9.79
C ARG A 2 -23.64 -28.00 -8.66
N LEU A 3 -23.09 -28.81 -7.75
CA LEU A 3 -22.24 -28.34 -6.64
C LEU A 3 -21.00 -27.58 -7.14
N LEU A 4 -20.28 -28.15 -8.12
CA LEU A 4 -19.08 -27.54 -8.69
C LEU A 4 -19.36 -26.18 -9.31
N LYS A 5 -20.47 -26.03 -10.05
CA LYS A 5 -20.89 -24.74 -10.60
C LYS A 5 -21.20 -23.72 -9.52
N ALA A 6 -21.88 -24.14 -8.44
CA ALA A 6 -22.18 -23.26 -7.32
C ALA A 6 -20.90 -22.78 -6.62
N VAL A 7 -19.91 -23.65 -6.45
CA VAL A 7 -18.60 -23.30 -5.89
C VAL A 7 -17.87 -22.30 -6.79
N LEU A 8 -17.77 -22.59 -8.09
CA LEU A 8 -17.11 -21.69 -9.05
C LEU A 8 -17.79 -20.32 -9.12
N LEU A 9 -19.12 -20.31 -9.16
CA LEU A 9 -19.91 -19.07 -9.16
C LEU A 9 -19.71 -18.28 -7.87
N SER A 10 -19.68 -18.95 -6.72
CA SER A 10 -19.42 -18.32 -5.42
C SER A 10 -18.05 -17.65 -5.38
N VAL A 11 -16.99 -18.31 -5.90
CA VAL A 11 -15.65 -17.72 -5.98
C VAL A 11 -15.63 -16.47 -6.87
N VAL A 12 -16.32 -16.51 -8.02
CA VAL A 12 -16.43 -15.34 -8.92
C VAL A 12 -17.14 -14.17 -8.23
N ILE A 13 -18.29 -14.43 -7.59
CA ILE A 13 -19.05 -13.40 -6.87
C ILE A 13 -18.22 -12.82 -5.73
N MET A 14 -17.56 -13.66 -4.91
CA MET A 14 -16.65 -13.22 -3.86
C MET A 14 -15.54 -12.33 -4.42
N THR A 15 -14.92 -12.73 -5.54
CA THR A 15 -13.83 -11.96 -6.15
C THR A 15 -14.29 -10.57 -6.57
N LEU A 16 -15.51 -10.45 -7.10
CA LEU A 16 -16.10 -9.17 -7.49
C LEU A 16 -16.50 -8.30 -6.28
N LEU A 17 -17.05 -8.90 -5.23
CA LEU A 17 -17.56 -8.18 -4.06
C LEU A 17 -16.47 -7.58 -3.16
N VAL A 18 -15.24 -8.10 -3.20
CA VAL A 18 -14.18 -7.55 -2.33
C VAL A 18 -13.58 -6.25 -2.87
N PHE A 19 -13.69 -5.96 -4.17
CA PHE A 19 -13.23 -4.71 -4.77
C PHE A 19 -13.67 -3.43 -4.02
N PRO A 20 -14.97 -3.21 -3.76
CA PRO A 20 -15.42 -2.02 -3.04
C PRO A 20 -14.89 -1.96 -1.60
N ILE A 21 -14.73 -3.11 -0.95
CA ILE A 21 -14.23 -3.20 0.42
C ILE A 21 -12.75 -2.80 0.48
N GLU A 22 -11.92 -3.35 -0.42
CA GLU A 22 -10.50 -2.99 -0.50
C GLU A 22 -10.30 -1.52 -0.86
N LYS A 23 -11.06 -1.00 -1.82
CA LYS A 23 -10.99 0.42 -2.18
C LYS A 23 -11.26 1.32 -0.96
N ASN A 24 -12.22 0.97 -0.12
CA ASN A 24 -12.55 1.73 1.08
C ASN A 24 -11.50 1.60 2.19
N VAL A 25 -10.87 0.44 2.34
CA VAL A 25 -9.79 0.26 3.31
C VAL A 25 -8.55 1.04 2.87
N LEU A 26 -8.20 1.00 1.59
CA LEU A 26 -7.00 1.66 1.05
C LEU A 26 -7.09 3.20 1.06
N THR A 27 -8.29 3.78 1.04
CA THR A 27 -8.49 5.23 1.10
C THR A 27 -8.40 5.81 2.51
N GLN A 28 -8.43 4.98 3.55
CA GLN A 28 -8.26 5.48 4.92
C GLN A 28 -6.80 5.88 5.15
N PRO A 29 -6.52 7.12 5.56
CA PRO A 29 -5.16 7.56 5.83
C PRO A 29 -4.67 6.97 7.15
N ILE A 30 -3.44 6.44 7.16
CA ILE A 30 -2.75 6.10 8.42
C ILE A 30 -1.89 7.31 8.77
N SER A 31 -2.07 7.83 9.99
CA SER A 31 -1.32 8.99 10.47
C SER A 31 -0.57 8.56 11.73
N GLU A 32 0.75 8.68 11.70
CA GLU A 32 1.61 8.36 12.83
C GLU A 32 2.62 9.49 13.01
N VAL A 33 2.84 9.89 14.27
CA VAL A 33 3.75 10.97 14.61
C VAL A 33 5.07 10.34 15.02
N ILE A 34 6.14 10.61 14.27
CA ILE A 34 7.48 10.10 14.58
C ILE A 34 8.24 11.19 15.31
N LEU A 35 8.79 10.84 16.48
CA LEU A 35 9.56 11.79 17.27
C LEU A 35 11.03 11.85 16.85
N VAL A 36 11.76 10.73 16.70
CA VAL A 36 13.18 10.71 16.24
C VAL A 36 13.55 9.28 15.80
N GLU A 37 14.26 9.10 14.68
CA GLU A 37 14.90 7.84 14.23
C GLU A 37 14.07 6.55 14.43
N GLN A 38 12.76 6.62 14.22
CA GLN A 38 11.88 5.46 14.36
C GLN A 38 11.59 4.84 12.98
N GLY A 39 11.60 3.51 12.97
CA GLY A 39 11.02 2.74 11.88
C GLY A 39 9.50 2.74 12.01
N ILE A 40 8.79 3.03 10.92
CA ILE A 40 7.37 2.74 10.79
C ILE A 40 7.21 1.50 9.92
N ILE A 41 6.31 0.59 10.31
CA ILE A 41 5.88 -0.50 9.46
C ILE A 41 4.66 -0.03 8.68
N VAL A 42 4.81 0.08 7.37
CA VAL A 42 3.73 0.49 6.49
C VAL A 42 3.04 -0.75 5.94
N PRO A 43 1.70 -0.87 6.07
CA PRO A 43 0.99 -2.10 5.71
C PRO A 43 0.91 -2.34 4.20
N SER A 44 1.24 -1.36 3.37
CA SER A 44 1.16 -1.44 1.91
C SER A 44 2.07 -0.44 1.22
N SER A 45 2.42 -0.71 -0.03
CA SER A 45 2.97 0.30 -0.95
C SER A 45 2.06 1.53 -1.02
N GLY A 46 2.61 2.71 -1.27
CA GLY A 46 1.83 3.94 -1.19
C GLY A 46 2.60 5.23 -1.31
N ILE A 47 1.92 6.35 -1.05
CA ILE A 47 2.55 7.66 -0.92
C ILE A 47 2.48 8.08 0.55
N ALA A 48 3.65 8.26 1.15
CA ALA A 48 3.78 8.89 2.45
C ALA A 48 4.01 10.39 2.29
N MET A 49 3.18 11.19 2.96
CA MET A 49 3.36 12.61 3.12
C MET A 49 4.15 12.85 4.40
N LEU A 50 5.23 13.61 4.27
CA LEU A 50 6.09 14.03 5.35
C LEU A 50 5.79 15.49 5.63
N SER A 51 5.56 15.85 6.88
CA SER A 51 5.43 17.24 7.28
C SER A 51 6.18 17.48 8.58
N SER A 52 6.97 18.54 8.61
CA SER A 52 7.65 18.97 9.82
C SER A 52 7.50 20.46 10.01
N SER A 53 7.39 20.84 11.28
CA SER A 53 7.31 22.23 11.72
C SER A 53 8.60 22.52 12.50
N ALA A 54 9.34 23.52 12.06
CA ALA A 54 10.56 23.97 12.71
C ALA A 54 10.63 25.51 12.63
N ASP A 55 11.31 26.13 13.59
CA ASP A 55 11.49 27.58 13.64
C ASP A 55 12.31 28.08 12.44
N ASP A 56 12.05 29.33 12.03
CA ASP A 56 12.73 29.97 10.90
C ASP A 56 14.26 29.99 11.11
N GLY A 57 15.00 29.50 10.13
CA GLY A 57 16.47 29.36 10.18
C GLY A 57 16.97 28.02 10.73
N THR A 58 16.09 27.14 11.22
CA THR A 58 16.49 25.79 11.66
C THR A 58 16.78 24.90 10.45
N GLY A 59 18.05 24.52 10.28
CA GLY A 59 18.50 23.59 9.26
C GLY A 59 18.48 22.13 9.73
N TYR A 60 17.88 21.23 8.96
CA TYR A 60 17.85 19.80 9.23
C TYR A 60 17.82 18.97 7.95
N THR A 61 18.24 17.72 8.04
CA THR A 61 18.16 16.76 6.94
C THR A 61 17.06 15.75 7.22
N VAL A 62 16.13 15.59 6.28
CA VAL A 62 15.11 14.54 6.31
C VAL A 62 15.58 13.38 5.44
N ARG A 63 15.60 12.18 6.00
CA ARG A 63 15.99 10.96 5.26
C ARG A 63 14.98 9.84 5.45
N VAL A 64 14.64 9.17 4.35
CA VAL A 64 13.79 7.98 4.30
C VAL A 64 14.59 6.85 3.70
N PHE A 65 14.73 5.76 4.45
CA PHE A 65 15.47 4.58 4.06
C PHE A 65 14.56 3.35 3.99
N ASP A 66 14.70 2.62 2.90
CA ASP A 66 14.07 1.34 2.68
C ASP A 66 15.09 0.21 2.94
N PRO A 67 14.91 -0.58 4.00
CA PRO A 67 15.79 -1.70 4.34
C PRO A 67 15.62 -2.93 3.44
N GLU A 68 14.48 -3.11 2.77
CA GLU A 68 14.26 -4.26 1.89
C GLU A 68 14.98 -4.07 0.55
N SER A 69 14.97 -2.85 0.00
CA SER A 69 15.74 -2.53 -1.22
C SER A 69 17.17 -2.05 -0.93
N GLY A 70 17.47 -1.70 0.33
CA GLY A 70 18.75 -1.10 0.72
C GLY A 70 18.96 0.32 0.16
N ARG A 71 17.89 1.00 -0.25
CA ARG A 71 17.95 2.30 -0.93
C ARG A 71 17.44 3.43 -0.04
N THR A 72 18.01 4.61 -0.24
CA THR A 72 17.49 5.85 0.33
C THR A 72 16.45 6.43 -0.63
N LEU A 73 15.19 6.46 -0.21
CA LEU A 73 14.07 6.94 -1.02
C LEU A 73 13.98 8.47 -1.05
N LEU A 74 14.44 9.13 0.00
CA LEU A 74 14.46 10.58 0.11
C LEU A 74 15.63 11.00 0.99
N GLU A 75 16.39 12.00 0.56
CA GLU A 75 17.36 12.72 1.38
C GLU A 75 17.33 14.20 0.99
N ARG A 76 16.91 15.06 1.92
CA ARG A 76 16.68 16.48 1.65
C ARG A 76 17.16 17.31 2.83
N ASN A 77 18.02 18.30 2.53
CA ASN A 77 18.32 19.38 3.46
C ASN A 77 17.19 20.40 3.40
N VAL A 78 16.63 20.75 4.55
CA VAL A 78 15.51 21.67 4.70
C VAL A 78 15.86 22.74 5.72
N THR A 79 15.30 23.93 5.53
CA THR A 79 15.40 25.05 6.47
C THR A 79 13.99 25.54 6.76
N GLY A 80 13.61 25.65 8.03
CA GLY A 80 12.24 25.97 8.44
C GLY A 80 11.25 24.82 8.19
N SER A 81 10.00 25.12 7.83
CA SER A 81 8.96 24.09 7.66
C SER A 81 9.13 23.25 6.38
N PHE A 82 8.86 21.95 6.46
CA PHE A 82 8.94 21.02 5.31
C PHE A 82 7.60 20.36 5.04
N ARG A 83 7.31 20.18 3.74
CA ARG A 83 6.27 19.27 3.28
C ARG A 83 6.76 18.48 2.08
N GLY A 84 6.94 17.18 2.25
CA GLY A 84 7.43 16.27 1.22
C GLY A 84 6.45 15.13 0.94
N ARG A 85 6.66 14.47 -0.20
CA ARG A 85 6.00 13.20 -0.53
C ARG A 85 7.07 12.20 -0.94
N VAL A 86 6.95 10.97 -0.46
CA VAL A 86 7.82 9.84 -0.82
C VAL A 86 6.97 8.67 -1.27
N MET A 87 7.39 8.01 -2.35
CA MET A 87 6.78 6.77 -2.81
C MET A 87 7.36 5.60 -2.00
N LEU A 88 6.49 4.78 -1.45
CA LEU A 88 6.81 3.54 -0.76
C LEU A 88 6.49 2.40 -1.72
N GLU A 89 7.51 1.68 -2.17
CA GLU A 89 7.38 0.71 -3.27
C GLU A 89 6.73 -0.62 -2.84
N HIS A 90 6.84 -0.97 -1.56
CA HIS A 90 6.31 -2.22 -1.00
C HIS A 90 5.68 -2.02 0.39
N SER A 91 5.00 -3.05 0.89
CA SER A 91 4.65 -3.17 2.30
C SER A 91 5.89 -3.57 3.10
N GLY A 92 6.10 -2.99 4.28
CA GLY A 92 7.25 -3.35 5.09
C GLY A 92 7.72 -2.22 6.01
N PRO A 93 8.85 -2.44 6.72
CA PRO A 93 9.47 -1.42 7.54
C PRO A 93 10.12 -0.35 6.66
N TYR A 94 9.91 0.91 7.00
CA TYR A 94 10.65 2.05 6.46
C TYR A 94 11.20 2.88 7.61
N TYR A 95 12.45 3.32 7.49
CA TYR A 95 13.12 4.12 8.51
C TYR A 95 13.09 5.59 8.15
N PHE A 96 12.49 6.38 9.02
CA PHE A 96 12.43 7.83 8.89
C PHE A 96 13.38 8.44 9.91
N SER A 97 14.31 9.26 9.43
CA SER A 97 15.31 9.90 10.29
C SER A 97 15.39 11.39 10.00
N VAL A 98 15.70 12.13 11.05
CA VAL A 98 15.89 13.58 11.03
C VAL A 98 17.24 13.85 11.63
N ARG A 99 18.14 14.44 10.85
CA ARG A 99 19.44 14.86 11.36
C ARG A 99 19.39 16.36 11.63
N THR A 100 19.44 16.73 12.90
CA THR A 100 19.32 18.13 13.35
C THR A 100 20.06 18.32 14.67
N MET A 101 20.53 19.54 14.94
CA MET A 101 21.06 19.92 16.25
C MET A 101 19.96 20.42 17.21
N THR A 102 18.78 20.78 16.69
CA THR A 102 17.61 21.23 17.46
C THR A 102 16.45 20.23 17.32
N PRO A 103 15.59 20.06 18.34
CA PRO A 103 14.49 19.10 18.27
C PRO A 103 13.48 19.48 17.17
N VAL A 104 13.35 18.64 16.14
CA VAL A 104 12.37 18.80 15.05
C VAL A 104 11.52 17.53 14.96
N THR A 105 10.20 17.68 15.03
CA THR A 105 9.25 16.56 14.90
C THR A 105 8.79 16.40 13.45
N ILE A 106 8.72 15.15 12.97
CA ILE A 106 8.13 14.83 11.65
C ILE A 106 6.86 14.02 11.84
N ALA A 107 5.77 14.55 11.30
CA ALA A 107 4.55 13.77 11.11
C ALA A 107 4.62 13.02 9.77
N VAL A 108 4.33 11.73 9.81
CA VAL A 108 4.24 10.87 8.64
C VAL A 108 2.80 10.43 8.44
N ARG A 109 2.26 10.72 7.26
CA ARG A 109 0.91 10.34 6.89
C ARG A 109 0.90 9.58 5.58
N VAL A 110 0.50 8.31 5.62
CA VAL A 110 0.32 7.52 4.40
C VAL A 110 -1.05 7.87 3.81
N ILE A 111 -1.04 8.59 2.69
CA ILE A 111 -2.25 9.20 2.11
C ILE A 111 -2.86 8.36 0.98
N ASN A 112 -2.05 7.63 0.22
CA ASN A 112 -2.50 6.75 -0.86
C ASN A 112 -1.89 5.37 -0.63
N ARG A 113 -2.73 4.36 -0.43
CA ARG A 113 -2.28 2.97 -0.32
C ARG A 113 -2.60 2.23 -1.61
N TYR A 114 -1.61 1.54 -2.15
CA TYR A 114 -1.78 0.63 -3.28
C TYR A 114 -1.81 -0.80 -2.74
N PRO A 115 -2.74 -1.63 -3.22
CA PRO A 115 -2.75 -3.02 -2.83
C PRO A 115 -1.55 -3.73 -3.46
N SER A 116 -0.97 -4.68 -2.72
CA SER A 116 0.20 -5.43 -3.20
C SER A 116 -0.09 -6.12 -4.53
N VAL A 117 0.79 -5.91 -5.51
CA VAL A 117 0.69 -6.53 -6.85
C VAL A 117 0.59 -8.05 -6.75
N ALA A 118 1.29 -8.66 -5.78
CA ALA A 118 1.22 -10.09 -5.54
C ALA A 118 -0.18 -10.55 -5.10
N VAL A 119 -0.81 -9.81 -4.20
CA VAL A 119 -2.16 -10.12 -3.71
C VAL A 119 -3.19 -9.95 -4.82
N LEU A 120 -3.07 -8.89 -5.63
CA LEU A 120 -3.95 -8.70 -6.80
C LEU A 120 -3.80 -9.84 -7.80
N ASN A 121 -2.56 -10.22 -8.12
CA ASN A 121 -2.29 -11.27 -9.10
C ASN A 121 -2.86 -12.63 -8.66
N ILE A 122 -2.65 -13.02 -7.39
CA ILE A 122 -3.20 -14.28 -6.86
C ILE A 122 -4.73 -14.27 -6.93
N ARG A 123 -5.35 -13.18 -6.47
CA ARG A 123 -6.81 -13.07 -6.44
C ARG A 123 -7.42 -13.04 -7.84
N TYR A 124 -6.91 -12.20 -8.74
CA TYR A 124 -7.43 -12.12 -10.10
C TYR A 124 -7.15 -13.39 -10.88
N GLY A 125 -5.99 -14.03 -10.66
CA GLY A 125 -5.69 -15.34 -11.21
C GLY A 125 -6.72 -16.39 -10.79
N LEU A 126 -7.01 -16.50 -9.49
CA LEU A 126 -8.02 -17.42 -8.95
C LEU A 126 -9.42 -17.13 -9.47
N GLY A 127 -9.84 -15.85 -9.47
CA GLY A 127 -11.15 -15.44 -9.96
C GLY A 127 -11.33 -15.69 -11.47
N ALA A 128 -10.34 -15.31 -12.28
CA ALA A 128 -10.36 -15.52 -13.73
C ALA A 128 -10.35 -17.01 -14.10
N MET A 129 -9.51 -17.82 -13.43
CA MET A 129 -9.48 -19.26 -13.64
C MET A 129 -10.82 -19.91 -13.26
N SER A 130 -11.43 -19.47 -12.17
CA SER A 130 -12.75 -19.95 -11.74
C SER A 130 -13.86 -19.58 -12.74
N ALA A 131 -13.85 -18.35 -13.24
CA ALA A 131 -14.78 -17.89 -14.27
C ALA A 131 -14.60 -18.66 -15.59
N PHE A 132 -13.36 -18.90 -16.00
CA PHE A 132 -13.04 -19.66 -17.21
C PHE A 132 -13.53 -21.11 -17.09
N LEU A 133 -13.25 -21.78 -15.98
CA LEU A 133 -13.75 -23.13 -15.72
C LEU A 133 -15.27 -23.20 -15.73
N LEU A 134 -15.95 -22.21 -15.12
CA LEU A 134 -17.41 -22.13 -15.14
C LEU A 134 -17.95 -21.97 -16.57
N ALA A 135 -17.35 -21.09 -17.37
CA ALA A 135 -17.75 -20.88 -18.77
C ALA A 135 -17.60 -22.15 -19.62
N VAL A 136 -16.47 -22.87 -19.47
CA VAL A 136 -16.24 -24.15 -20.16
C VAL A 136 -17.29 -25.20 -19.79
N ILE A 137 -17.60 -25.34 -18.48
CA ILE A 137 -18.60 -26.30 -18.01
C ILE A 137 -19.99 -25.98 -18.59
N LEU A 138 -20.40 -24.71 -18.61
CA LEU A 138 -21.68 -24.29 -19.17
C LEU A 138 -21.75 -24.55 -20.69
N LEU A 139 -20.66 -24.28 -21.41
CA LEU A 139 -20.59 -24.49 -22.85
C LEU A 139 -20.65 -25.98 -23.21
N MET A 140 -19.98 -26.85 -22.44
CA MET A 140 -20.04 -28.30 -22.64
C MET A 140 -21.44 -28.88 -22.37
N GLU A 141 -22.16 -28.38 -21.37
CA GLU A 141 -23.54 -28.80 -21.12
C GLU A 141 -24.50 -28.30 -22.20
N GLY A 142 -24.30 -27.08 -22.70
CA GLY A 142 -25.09 -26.52 -23.81
C GLY A 142 -24.95 -27.30 -25.12
N ARG A 143 -23.81 -28.00 -25.33
CA ARG A 143 -23.57 -28.87 -26.50
C ARG A 143 -24.06 -30.32 -26.33
N ARG A 144 -24.40 -30.74 -25.11
CA ARG A 144 -24.89 -32.10 -24.81
C ARG A 144 -26.42 -32.21 -24.80
N LYS A 145 -27.13 -31.09 -24.93
CA LYS A 145 -28.57 -31.02 -25.23
C LYS A 145 -28.77 -30.82 -26.71
#